data_AF-A0A6P9CJD5-F1
#
_entry.id   AF-A0A6P9CJD5-F1
#
_cell.length_a   1.000
_cell.length_b   1.000
_cell.length_c   1.000
_cell.angle_alpha   90.00
_cell.angle_beta   90.00
_cell.angle_gamma   90.00
#
_symmetry.space_group_name_H-M   'P 1'
#
loop_
_entity.id
_entity.type
_entity.pdbx_description
1 polymer ?
#
loop_
_entity_poly.entity_id
_entity_poly.type
_entity_poly.pdbx_seq_one_letter_code
_entity_poly.pdbx_strand_id
1 'polypeptide(L)'
;MGDQLSLCQPVKCFHLLCSSVILPLTADPLPRRIRSPKQPVPPSPASCEEYPQCFQTIIMLPQRKNWKSMCKGLVLGTLLTSFMLVLYSYAVPPLQVSMTEIPIPYSCSSYRTQARLSASGNSSQGSPGEKCLPKRNIMFMKTHKTASSTLLNILFRFGEKHRLKFAFPNGRNDFYYPSFFDRNQVKGYQPGVCFNIVCNHMRFQYEEVRKLLPADAVFVTVLRDPAYLFESSFHYFGGAIPLTWKVLGDDKLAEFLRDPWHYYDPKGFNAHYLQNLLFFDLGYDNNMDPNSPLVDQYIREIDGRFHLVMLLEYFDESLVLLKDLLCWELEDILYFKLNTRNGSTVSKLTDELYQKATVWNLLDAKLYQYFNATFWHKVEAYGKARMAKDVARLNEENEKMKSICIDGGRPVDANSIQESAMQPWQPLGKKCILGYNLKKKIHKKHRKLCRKMLTPEIQYLMDLGVNLWITKLWSWVRKFLKW
;
A
#
# COMPACT_ATOMS: atom_id res chain seq x y z
N MET A 1 21.93 12.25 -64.72
CA MET A 1 22.29 11.19 -63.76
C MET A 1 21.05 11.00 -62.89
N GLY A 2 20.04 10.15 -63.21
CA GLY A 2 20.06 8.73 -63.61
C GLY A 2 20.53 7.90 -62.41
N ASP A 3 19.77 7.05 -61.70
CA ASP A 3 18.63 6.14 -62.03
C ASP A 3 17.71 5.94 -60.78
N GLN A 4 16.37 5.89 -60.82
CA GLN A 4 15.39 4.82 -61.19
C GLN A 4 15.39 3.52 -60.33
N LEU A 5 14.33 3.28 -59.52
CA LEU A 5 13.30 2.20 -59.55
C LEU A 5 13.38 1.37 -58.24
N SER A 6 12.36 0.78 -57.59
CA SER A 6 10.91 0.56 -57.78
C SER A 6 10.27 0.03 -56.47
N LEU A 7 8.95 0.24 -56.30
CA LEU A 7 8.06 -0.32 -55.27
C LEU A 7 7.95 -1.87 -55.29
N CYS A 8 7.63 -2.49 -54.14
CA CYS A 8 6.68 -3.63 -54.05
C CYS A 8 6.23 -3.95 -52.60
N GLN A 9 4.92 -4.25 -52.44
CA GLN A 9 4.28 -4.85 -51.23
C GLN A 9 4.56 -6.37 -51.13
N PRO A 10 4.16 -7.03 -50.02
CA PRO A 10 3.35 -8.25 -50.22
C PRO A 10 2.23 -8.52 -49.19
N VAL A 11 1.31 -9.39 -49.64
CA VAL A 11 0.10 -9.93 -49.00
C VAL A 11 0.37 -11.32 -48.38
N LYS A 12 -0.46 -11.66 -47.38
CA LYS A 12 -0.68 -12.91 -46.61
C LYS A 12 -0.35 -14.26 -47.29
N CYS A 13 0.12 -15.22 -46.48
CA CYS A 13 -0.57 -16.50 -46.15
C CYS A 13 0.32 -17.43 -45.29
N PHE A 14 -0.23 -18.03 -44.24
CA PHE A 14 0.38 -19.19 -43.56
C PHE A 14 -0.67 -20.31 -43.46
N HIS A 15 -0.40 -21.40 -44.17
CA HIS A 15 -0.97 -22.72 -44.00
C HIS A 15 0.21 -23.61 -43.59
N LEU A 16 0.05 -24.49 -42.59
CA LEU A 16 0.49 -25.89 -42.68
C LEU A 16 0.07 -26.72 -41.46
N LEU A 17 -0.42 -27.90 -41.79
CA LEU A 17 -0.89 -29.01 -40.98
C LEU A 17 0.26 -29.99 -40.70
N CYS A 18 0.13 -30.68 -39.57
CA CYS A 18 0.42 -32.10 -39.29
C CYS A 18 1.79 -32.76 -39.55
N SER A 19 2.11 -33.59 -38.54
CA SER A 19 2.65 -34.96 -38.60
C SER A 19 4.10 -35.20 -38.16
N SER A 20 4.13 -35.93 -37.04
CA SER A 20 5.07 -36.91 -36.48
C SER A 20 6.03 -37.63 -37.44
N VAL A 21 7.17 -38.10 -36.90
CA VAL A 21 7.79 -39.46 -37.01
C VAL A 21 9.26 -39.39 -36.49
N ILE A 22 9.59 -40.04 -35.35
CA ILE A 22 10.33 -41.33 -35.14
C ILE A 22 11.83 -41.32 -35.50
N LEU A 23 12.67 -41.89 -34.62
CA LEU A 23 13.84 -42.77 -34.92
C LEU A 23 14.36 -43.41 -33.58
N PRO A 24 15.15 -44.51 -33.61
CA PRO A 24 14.82 -45.78 -32.94
C PRO A 24 15.97 -46.30 -32.05
N LEU A 25 15.86 -47.53 -31.52
CA LEU A 25 16.97 -48.49 -31.35
C LEU A 25 16.46 -49.90 -31.00
N THR A 26 17.17 -50.89 -31.52
CA THR A 26 16.87 -52.33 -31.66
C THR A 26 17.66 -53.21 -30.67
N ALA A 27 17.11 -54.36 -30.24
CA ALA A 27 17.80 -55.68 -30.13
C ALA A 27 16.89 -56.80 -29.51
N ASP A 28 16.97 -57.99 -30.10
CA ASP A 28 16.36 -59.33 -29.82
C ASP A 28 17.16 -60.18 -28.77
N PRO A 29 16.92 -61.50 -28.47
CA PRO A 29 15.67 -62.29 -28.23
C PRO A 29 15.73 -63.39 -27.09
N LEU A 30 14.54 -63.89 -26.63
CA LEU A 30 14.14 -65.27 -26.14
C LEU A 30 14.84 -66.00 -24.93
N PRO A 31 14.34 -67.16 -24.36
CA PRO A 31 12.99 -67.77 -24.19
C PRO A 31 12.67 -68.51 -22.82
N ARG A 32 11.47 -69.18 -22.72
CA ARG A 32 10.99 -70.32 -21.83
C ARG A 32 10.24 -69.95 -20.54
N ARG A 33 9.24 -70.69 -19.97
CA ARG A 33 8.48 -71.94 -20.25
C ARG A 33 7.24 -72.02 -19.30
N ILE A 34 6.10 -72.53 -19.82
CA ILE A 34 5.17 -73.58 -19.28
C ILE A 34 4.53 -73.45 -17.86
N ARG A 35 3.17 -73.42 -17.79
CA ARG A 35 2.29 -74.48 -17.22
C ARG A 35 0.78 -74.15 -17.30
N SER A 36 0.01 -75.03 -17.94
CA SER A 36 -1.43 -75.32 -17.68
C SER A 36 -1.49 -76.59 -16.78
N PRO A 37 -2.64 -77.26 -16.46
CA PRO A 37 -4.05 -77.06 -16.87
C PRO A 37 -5.10 -77.30 -15.74
N LYS A 38 -6.39 -77.13 -16.04
CA LYS A 38 -7.49 -78.09 -15.72
C LYS A 38 -8.80 -77.70 -16.43
N GLN A 39 -9.25 -78.62 -17.30
CA GLN A 39 -10.61 -78.84 -17.84
C GLN A 39 -11.35 -79.84 -16.89
N PRO A 40 -12.68 -80.13 -16.97
CA PRO A 40 -13.45 -80.59 -18.18
C PRO A 40 -14.96 -80.16 -18.25
N VAL A 41 -15.58 -79.90 -19.42
CA VAL A 41 -16.40 -80.78 -20.32
C VAL A 41 -17.85 -80.22 -20.50
N PRO A 42 -18.54 -80.49 -21.64
CA PRO A 42 -19.46 -79.61 -22.40
C PRO A 42 -20.93 -80.18 -22.38
N PRO A 43 -21.81 -80.14 -23.42
CA PRO A 43 -21.96 -79.38 -24.69
C PRO A 43 -23.40 -78.79 -24.92
N SER A 44 -23.57 -77.76 -25.79
CA SER A 44 -24.27 -77.73 -27.12
C SER A 44 -25.81 -77.97 -27.11
N PRO A 45 -26.61 -77.59 -28.14
CA PRO A 45 -26.22 -77.16 -29.50
C PRO A 45 -26.97 -75.92 -30.08
N ALA A 46 -26.36 -75.32 -31.12
CA ALA A 46 -26.87 -75.20 -32.52
C ALA A 46 -27.67 -73.91 -32.80
N SER A 47 -27.13 -72.92 -33.54
CA SER A 47 -26.92 -72.84 -35.02
C SER A 47 -28.27 -72.71 -35.77
N CYS A 48 -28.50 -71.86 -36.77
CA CYS A 48 -27.67 -71.07 -37.69
C CYS A 48 -28.58 -69.99 -38.36
N GLU A 49 -27.95 -68.96 -38.95
CA GLU A 49 -28.21 -68.27 -40.26
C GLU A 49 -29.67 -68.01 -40.73
N GLU A 50 -30.07 -66.93 -41.42
CA GLU A 50 -29.43 -65.85 -42.19
C GLU A 50 -30.50 -64.74 -42.47
N TYR A 51 -30.05 -63.58 -42.97
CA TYR A 51 -30.68 -62.30 -43.38
C TYR A 51 -32.01 -62.33 -44.20
N PRO A 52 -32.66 -61.19 -44.62
CA PRO A 52 -32.88 -59.84 -44.05
C PRO A 52 -34.30 -59.21 -44.30
N GLN A 53 -34.48 -57.96 -43.85
CA GLN A 53 -35.38 -56.88 -44.35
C GLN A 53 -36.64 -56.43 -43.56
N CYS A 54 -36.61 -55.13 -43.25
CA CYS A 54 -37.65 -54.09 -43.39
C CYS A 54 -38.71 -53.79 -42.30
N PHE A 55 -38.73 -52.48 -41.95
CA PHE A 55 -39.77 -51.61 -41.37
C PHE A 55 -40.32 -51.89 -39.96
N GLN A 56 -40.12 -50.96 -39.00
CA GLN A 56 -41.03 -49.82 -38.74
C GLN A 56 -40.56 -48.92 -37.57
N THR A 57 -40.94 -47.66 -37.69
CA THR A 57 -40.68 -46.49 -36.86
C THR A 57 -41.21 -46.59 -35.42
N ILE A 58 -40.41 -46.20 -34.42
CA ILE A 58 -40.90 -45.59 -33.17
C ILE A 58 -40.10 -44.32 -32.89
N ILE A 59 -40.79 -43.17 -33.00
CA ILE A 59 -40.29 -41.87 -32.54
C ILE A 59 -40.33 -41.85 -31.02
N MET A 60 -39.18 -41.67 -30.38
CA MET A 60 -39.04 -41.29 -28.97
C MET A 60 -38.41 -39.89 -28.92
N LEU A 61 -39.21 -38.89 -28.53
CA LEU A 61 -38.79 -37.51 -28.26
C LEU A 61 -37.77 -37.45 -27.10
N PRO A 62 -36.64 -36.73 -27.21
CA PRO A 62 -35.77 -36.50 -26.06
C PRO A 62 -36.25 -35.33 -25.18
N GLN A 63 -36.54 -35.66 -23.92
CA GLN A 63 -36.76 -34.76 -22.79
C GLN A 63 -35.62 -33.73 -22.59
N ARG A 64 -35.98 -32.45 -22.63
CA ARG A 64 -35.82 -31.39 -21.59
C ARG A 64 -34.62 -31.42 -20.59
N LYS A 65 -33.42 -31.91 -20.94
CA LYS A 65 -32.20 -31.83 -20.08
C LYS A 65 -31.12 -30.85 -20.56
N ASN A 66 -31.15 -30.39 -21.81
CA ASN A 66 -30.07 -29.52 -22.35
C ASN A 66 -30.14 -28.04 -21.95
N TRP A 67 -31.32 -27.52 -21.59
CA TRP A 67 -31.48 -26.08 -21.32
C TRP A 67 -30.81 -25.57 -20.04
N LYS A 68 -30.76 -26.39 -18.97
CA LYS A 68 -30.13 -25.97 -17.70
C LYS A 68 -28.60 -25.92 -17.78
N SER A 69 -27.98 -26.76 -18.62
CA SER A 69 -26.53 -26.77 -18.83
C SER A 69 -26.10 -25.60 -19.71
N MET A 70 -26.84 -25.35 -20.80
CA MET A 70 -26.59 -24.20 -21.68
C MET A 70 -26.77 -22.87 -20.96
N CYS A 71 -27.77 -22.74 -20.08
CA CYS A 71 -27.99 -21.51 -19.31
C CYS A 71 -26.84 -21.22 -18.33
N LYS A 72 -26.26 -22.26 -17.71
CA LYS A 72 -25.06 -22.12 -16.87
C LYS A 72 -23.82 -21.73 -17.68
N GLY A 73 -23.65 -22.30 -18.87
CA GLY A 73 -22.59 -21.92 -19.81
C GLY A 73 -22.73 -20.47 -20.29
N LEU A 74 -23.97 -20.03 -20.54
CA LEU A 74 -24.26 -18.66 -20.94
C LEU A 74 -23.96 -17.65 -19.84
N VAL A 75 -24.33 -17.96 -18.58
CA VAL A 75 -24.06 -17.12 -17.40
C VAL A 75 -22.56 -17.05 -17.12
N LEU A 76 -21.84 -18.16 -17.22
CA LEU A 76 -20.39 -18.16 -17.04
C LEU A 76 -19.67 -17.40 -18.17
N GLY A 77 -20.16 -17.56 -19.40
CA GLY A 77 -19.68 -16.82 -20.57
C GLY A 77 -19.90 -15.32 -20.43
N THR A 78 -21.09 -14.87 -20.00
CA THR A 78 -21.36 -13.44 -19.78
C THR A 78 -20.57 -12.86 -18.62
N LEU A 79 -20.34 -13.61 -17.54
CA LEU A 79 -19.47 -13.17 -16.44
C LEU A 79 -18.01 -13.03 -16.91
N LEU A 80 -17.51 -13.98 -17.69
CA LEU A 80 -16.15 -13.94 -18.22
C LEU A 80 -15.97 -12.80 -19.23
N THR A 81 -16.93 -12.59 -20.13
CA THR A 81 -16.86 -11.48 -21.10
C THR A 81 -17.02 -10.12 -20.43
N SER A 82 -17.89 -10.00 -19.42
CA SER A 82 -18.00 -8.76 -18.62
C SER A 82 -16.70 -8.47 -17.89
N PHE A 83 -16.07 -9.49 -17.30
CA PHE A 83 -14.77 -9.35 -16.63
C PHE A 83 -13.66 -8.96 -17.60
N MET A 84 -13.64 -9.56 -18.81
CA MET A 84 -12.67 -9.22 -19.85
C MET A 84 -12.89 -7.83 -20.44
N LEU A 85 -14.14 -7.37 -20.60
CA LEU A 85 -14.48 -6.02 -21.02
C LEU A 85 -14.06 -4.97 -19.98
N VAL A 86 -14.24 -5.28 -18.70
CA VAL A 86 -13.76 -4.44 -17.60
C VAL A 86 -12.23 -4.39 -17.62
N LEU A 87 -11.55 -5.52 -17.75
CA LEU A 87 -10.08 -5.54 -17.90
C LEU A 87 -9.61 -4.76 -19.12
N TYR A 88 -10.30 -4.87 -20.25
CA TYR A 88 -10.00 -4.11 -21.47
C TYR A 88 -10.20 -2.61 -21.26
N SER A 89 -11.24 -2.18 -20.53
CA SER A 89 -11.45 -0.76 -20.18
C SER A 89 -10.37 -0.19 -19.26
N TYR A 90 -9.63 -1.05 -18.55
CA TYR A 90 -8.45 -0.65 -17.77
C TYR A 90 -7.14 -0.76 -18.56
N ALA A 91 -7.10 -1.52 -19.66
CA ALA A 91 -5.91 -1.74 -20.48
C ALA A 91 -5.80 -0.77 -21.67
N VAL A 92 -6.89 -0.15 -22.10
CA VAL A 92 -6.87 0.91 -23.11
C VAL A 92 -6.65 2.26 -22.41
N PRO A 93 -5.54 2.98 -22.68
CA PRO A 93 -5.37 4.35 -22.20
C PRO A 93 -6.49 5.22 -22.76
N PRO A 94 -7.11 6.12 -21.98
CA PRO A 94 -7.97 7.13 -22.58
C PRO A 94 -7.15 7.91 -23.60
N LEU A 95 -7.72 8.12 -24.80
CA LEU A 95 -7.21 9.08 -25.77
C LEU A 95 -6.91 10.38 -25.02
N GLN A 96 -5.62 10.70 -24.88
CA GLN A 96 -5.18 11.99 -24.38
C GLN A 96 -5.62 13.04 -25.39
N VAL A 97 -6.81 13.58 -25.20
CA VAL A 97 -7.15 14.88 -25.75
C VAL A 97 -6.23 15.86 -25.03
N SER A 98 -5.16 16.26 -25.71
CA SER A 98 -4.28 17.34 -25.31
C SER A 98 -5.11 18.61 -25.24
N MET A 99 -5.68 18.90 -24.07
CA MET A 99 -6.14 20.23 -23.75
C MET A 99 -4.89 21.06 -23.51
N THR A 100 -4.62 21.97 -24.44
CA THR A 100 -3.68 23.07 -24.27
C THR A 100 -4.00 23.76 -22.94
N GLU A 101 -3.12 23.61 -21.94
CA GLU A 101 -3.27 24.29 -20.66
C GLU A 101 -3.16 25.80 -20.89
N ILE A 102 -4.31 26.48 -20.85
CA ILE A 102 -4.35 27.91 -20.65
C ILE A 102 -3.88 28.15 -19.20
N PRO A 103 -2.85 28.98 -18.95
CA PRO A 103 -2.38 29.24 -17.60
C PRO A 103 -3.41 30.12 -16.87
N ILE A 104 -4.36 29.50 -16.16
CA ILE A 104 -5.31 30.21 -15.31
C ILE A 104 -4.91 30.04 -13.83
N PRO A 105 -4.78 31.13 -13.05
CA PRO A 105 -4.14 31.12 -11.74
C PRO A 105 -5.09 30.65 -10.62
N TYR A 106 -5.61 29.42 -10.71
CA TYR A 106 -6.44 28.84 -9.64
C TYR A 106 -5.62 28.05 -8.61
N SER A 107 -4.50 28.61 -8.16
CA SER A 107 -3.78 28.08 -7.01
C SER A 107 -4.50 28.49 -5.72
N CYS A 108 -4.67 27.57 -4.77
CA CYS A 108 -5.14 27.90 -3.42
C CYS A 108 -4.33 29.06 -2.78
N SER A 109 -3.07 29.24 -3.19
CA SER A 109 -2.17 30.27 -2.67
C SER A 109 -2.40 31.68 -3.24
N SER A 110 -3.05 31.86 -4.39
CA SER A 110 -3.20 33.19 -5.02
C SER A 110 -4.24 34.08 -4.33
N TYR A 111 -5.22 33.49 -3.64
CA TYR A 111 -6.32 34.24 -3.02
C TYR A 111 -5.94 35.01 -1.74
N ARG A 112 -4.84 34.66 -1.06
CA ARG A 112 -4.43 35.34 0.19
C ARG A 112 -3.35 36.40 0.05
N THR A 113 -2.64 36.47 -1.09
CA THR A 113 -1.62 37.50 -1.30
C THR A 113 -2.25 38.90 -1.42
N GLN A 114 -3.49 39.02 -1.93
CA GLN A 114 -4.22 40.30 -1.95
C GLN A 114 -4.70 40.76 -0.57
N ALA A 115 -4.90 39.88 0.41
CA ALA A 115 -5.36 40.27 1.75
C ALA A 115 -4.22 40.74 2.68
N ARG A 116 -2.95 40.44 2.36
CA ARG A 116 -1.79 40.87 3.15
C ARG A 116 -1.14 42.16 2.67
N LEU A 117 -1.39 42.59 1.44
CA LEU A 117 -0.88 43.87 0.92
C LEU A 117 -1.58 45.09 1.53
N SER A 118 -2.71 44.91 2.23
CA SER A 118 -3.42 45.98 2.94
C SER A 118 -3.01 46.14 4.41
N ALA A 119 -2.01 45.39 4.90
CA ALA A 119 -1.58 45.42 6.30
C ALA A 119 -0.05 45.59 6.48
N SER A 120 0.64 46.18 5.51
CA SER A 120 2.06 46.57 5.68
C SER A 120 2.16 48.04 6.05
N GLY A 121 1.88 48.34 7.32
CA GLY A 121 2.32 49.57 7.99
C GLY A 121 3.11 49.19 9.24
N ASN A 122 4.44 49.39 9.18
CA ASN A 122 5.43 49.51 10.27
C ASN A 122 5.25 48.71 11.58
N SER A 123 6.19 47.79 11.84
CA SER A 123 6.93 47.62 13.13
C SER A 123 7.82 46.37 13.03
N SER A 124 9.15 46.43 13.08
CA SER A 124 10.07 46.64 14.22
C SER A 124 9.91 45.64 15.38
N GLN A 125 10.93 44.77 15.52
CA GLN A 125 11.34 43.99 16.70
C GLN A 125 10.22 43.30 17.52
N GLY A 126 10.08 41.99 17.34
CA GLY A 126 9.23 41.15 18.18
C GLY A 126 9.72 41.11 19.62
N SER A 127 8.87 41.56 20.55
CA SER A 127 9.08 41.49 22.00
C SER A 127 9.13 40.03 22.52
N PRO A 128 9.84 39.74 23.62
CA PRO A 128 9.80 38.43 24.27
C PRO A 128 8.45 38.28 24.98
N GLY A 129 7.48 37.63 24.32
CA GLY A 129 6.16 37.39 24.92
C GLY A 129 5.03 37.02 23.96
N GLU A 130 5.19 37.15 22.64
CA GLU A 130 4.15 36.71 21.70
C GLU A 130 4.05 35.18 21.66
N LYS A 131 2.95 34.64 22.19
CA LYS A 131 2.61 33.22 22.08
C LYS A 131 2.41 32.88 20.61
N CYS A 132 3.20 31.94 20.09
CA CYS A 132 3.06 31.53 18.70
C CYS A 132 1.68 30.88 18.44
N LEU A 133 1.10 31.18 17.28
CA LEU A 133 -0.25 30.72 16.94
C LEU A 133 -0.22 29.28 16.39
N PRO A 134 -1.12 28.38 16.83
CA PRO A 134 -1.18 27.00 16.35
C PRO A 134 -1.36 26.94 14.83
N LYS A 135 -0.44 26.26 14.15
CA LYS A 135 -0.50 26.01 12.70
C LYS A 135 -1.61 25.01 12.39
N ARG A 136 -2.37 25.30 11.32
CA ARG A 136 -3.56 24.52 10.91
C ARG A 136 -3.47 23.95 9.49
N ASN A 137 -2.52 24.42 8.69
CA ASN A 137 -2.32 23.96 7.32
C ASN A 137 -1.12 23.02 7.32
N ILE A 138 -1.35 21.72 7.10
CA ILE A 138 -0.38 20.65 7.33
C ILE A 138 -0.43 19.67 6.17
N MET A 139 0.72 19.46 5.56
CA MET A 139 0.96 18.33 4.67
C MET A 139 1.76 17.29 5.44
N PHE A 140 1.19 16.12 5.65
CA PHE A 140 1.93 14.96 6.13
C PHE A 140 2.12 13.98 4.98
N MET A 141 3.36 13.85 4.51
CA MET A 141 3.72 12.82 3.55
C MET A 141 3.85 11.50 4.29
N LYS A 142 2.81 10.69 4.19
CA LYS A 142 2.75 9.40 4.86
C LYS A 142 3.60 8.37 4.11
N THR A 143 4.68 7.92 4.73
CA THR A 143 5.49 6.79 4.27
C THR A 143 5.03 5.46 4.87
N HIS A 144 5.38 4.35 4.22
CA HIS A 144 5.03 3.01 4.64
C HIS A 144 5.85 2.52 5.82
N LYS A 145 5.20 1.80 6.75
CA LYS A 145 5.85 1.05 7.86
C LYS A 145 6.74 1.89 8.79
N THR A 146 6.46 3.18 8.90
CA THR A 146 7.15 4.20 9.72
C THR A 146 6.33 4.68 10.92
N ALA A 147 5.42 3.83 11.43
CA ALA A 147 4.38 4.19 12.42
C ALA A 147 3.47 5.37 12.00
N SER A 148 3.37 5.63 10.70
CA SER A 148 2.60 6.75 10.15
C SER A 148 1.09 6.69 10.44
N SER A 149 0.51 5.53 10.76
CA SER A 149 -0.88 5.43 11.24
C SER A 149 -1.10 6.11 12.60
N THR A 150 -0.08 6.14 13.47
CA THR A 150 -0.14 6.86 14.75
C THR A 150 -0.13 8.38 14.51
N LEU A 151 0.74 8.88 13.62
CA LEU A 151 0.74 10.29 13.21
C LEU A 151 -0.58 10.70 12.55
N LEU A 152 -1.12 9.84 11.69
CA LEU A 152 -2.42 10.10 11.06
C LEU A 152 -3.55 10.19 12.09
N ASN A 153 -3.56 9.35 13.14
CA ASN A 153 -4.50 9.49 14.26
C ASN A 153 -4.35 10.83 15.01
N ILE A 154 -3.11 11.27 15.24
CA ILE A 154 -2.82 12.60 15.82
C ILE A 154 -3.44 13.71 14.95
N LEU A 155 -3.16 13.70 13.65
CA LEU A 155 -3.66 14.70 12.70
C LEU A 155 -5.18 14.71 12.59
N PHE A 156 -5.82 13.52 12.61
CA PHE A 156 -7.29 13.41 12.58
C PHE A 156 -7.94 14.02 13.80
N ARG A 157 -7.43 13.70 14.99
CA ARG A 157 -7.95 14.28 16.24
C ARG A 157 -7.78 15.79 16.26
N PHE A 158 -6.61 16.29 15.85
CA PHE A 158 -6.35 17.72 15.77
C PHE A 158 -7.29 18.41 14.78
N GLY A 159 -7.42 17.87 13.56
CA GLY A 159 -8.30 18.44 12.55
C GLY A 159 -9.77 18.42 12.96
N GLU A 160 -10.25 17.38 13.65
CA GLU A 160 -11.60 17.41 14.23
C GLU A 160 -11.76 18.43 15.36
N LYS A 161 -10.79 18.51 16.29
CA LYS A 161 -10.78 19.49 17.40
C LYS A 161 -10.94 20.90 16.85
N HIS A 162 -10.30 21.19 15.72
CA HIS A 162 -10.28 22.52 15.10
C HIS A 162 -11.19 22.68 13.88
N ARG A 163 -12.04 21.68 13.57
CA ARG A 163 -12.97 21.67 12.41
C ARG A 163 -12.28 21.99 11.07
N LEU A 164 -11.11 21.39 10.87
CA LEU A 164 -10.28 21.58 9.69
C LEU A 164 -10.77 20.74 8.51
N LYS A 165 -10.53 21.26 7.30
CA LYS A 165 -10.90 20.59 6.06
C LYS A 165 -9.79 19.63 5.62
N PHE A 166 -10.11 18.35 5.56
CA PHE A 166 -9.19 17.31 5.08
C PHE A 166 -9.31 17.10 3.57
N ALA A 167 -8.17 16.93 2.90
CA ALA A 167 -8.12 16.36 1.56
C ALA A 167 -8.13 14.84 1.70
N PHE A 168 -9.28 14.22 1.44
CA PHE A 168 -9.44 12.76 1.51
C PHE A 168 -9.55 12.14 0.12
N PRO A 169 -9.09 10.88 -0.06
CA PRO A 169 -9.36 10.12 -1.27
C PRO A 169 -10.85 9.82 -1.43
N ASN A 170 -11.25 9.42 -2.64
CA ASN A 170 -12.60 8.95 -2.93
C ASN A 170 -12.60 7.46 -3.31
N GLY A 171 -13.28 6.62 -2.54
CA GLY A 171 -13.44 5.19 -2.81
C GLY A 171 -12.40 4.27 -2.16
N ARG A 172 -11.24 4.81 -1.76
CA ARG A 172 -10.07 4.09 -1.21
C ARG A 172 -9.57 4.76 0.08
N ASN A 173 -8.62 4.12 0.76
CA ASN A 173 -7.90 4.70 1.90
C ASN A 173 -6.58 5.43 1.50
N ASP A 174 -6.19 5.33 0.23
CA ASP A 174 -5.03 5.95 -0.40
C ASP A 174 -5.45 6.77 -1.63
N PHE A 175 -4.53 7.57 -2.18
CA PHE A 175 -4.69 8.31 -3.42
C PHE A 175 -4.18 7.51 -4.62
N TYR A 176 -4.84 6.39 -4.93
CA TYR A 176 -4.53 5.53 -6.09
C TYR A 176 -3.06 5.07 -6.18
N TYR A 177 -2.46 4.81 -5.02
CA TYR A 177 -1.11 4.27 -4.93
C TYR A 177 -1.05 2.90 -5.66
N PRO A 178 0.00 2.61 -6.47
CA PRO A 178 1.32 3.27 -6.53
C PRO A 178 1.48 4.35 -7.62
N SER A 179 0.40 4.78 -8.28
CA SER A 179 0.47 5.89 -9.24
C SER A 179 0.83 7.19 -8.53
N PHE A 180 1.49 8.10 -9.26
CA PHE A 180 1.75 9.45 -8.78
C PHE A 180 0.45 10.13 -8.31
N PHE A 181 0.56 10.90 -7.23
CA PHE A 181 -0.53 11.70 -6.73
C PHE A 181 -0.98 12.71 -7.79
N ASP A 182 -2.30 12.79 -7.98
CA ASP A 182 -2.95 13.82 -8.75
C ASP A 182 -4.06 14.43 -7.91
N ARG A 183 -4.16 15.76 -7.87
CA ARG A 183 -5.11 16.46 -7.00
C ARG A 183 -6.58 16.13 -7.30
N ASN A 184 -6.90 15.67 -8.51
CA ASN A 184 -8.26 15.24 -8.89
C ASN A 184 -8.67 13.94 -8.20
N GLN A 185 -7.73 13.23 -7.58
CA GLN A 185 -8.01 12.07 -6.73
C GLN A 185 -8.62 12.47 -5.37
N VAL A 186 -8.56 13.76 -5.01
CA VAL A 186 -9.17 14.29 -3.79
C VAL A 186 -10.68 14.42 -3.95
N LYS A 187 -11.42 13.85 -3.00
CA LYS A 187 -12.88 13.88 -2.96
C LYS A 187 -13.39 15.33 -2.97
N GLY A 188 -14.17 15.66 -3.99
CA GLY A 188 -14.81 16.98 -4.12
C GLY A 188 -13.84 18.10 -4.42
N TYR A 189 -12.66 17.80 -4.97
CA TYR A 189 -11.75 18.83 -5.47
C TYR A 189 -12.37 19.61 -6.63
N GLN A 190 -12.17 20.92 -6.61
CA GLN A 190 -12.42 21.84 -7.71
C GLN A 190 -11.24 22.84 -7.76
N PRO A 191 -10.90 23.40 -8.93
CA PRO A 191 -9.85 24.40 -9.05
C PRO A 191 -10.02 25.56 -8.04
N GLY A 192 -8.94 25.94 -7.37
CA GLY A 192 -8.93 27.00 -6.35
C GLY A 192 -9.37 26.58 -4.95
N VAL A 193 -9.88 25.35 -4.77
CA VAL A 193 -10.29 24.87 -3.44
C VAL A 193 -9.07 24.56 -2.57
N CYS A 194 -9.05 25.17 -1.39
CA CYS A 194 -8.05 24.89 -0.35
C CYS A 194 -8.51 23.78 0.61
N PHE A 195 -7.51 23.08 1.14
CA PHE A 195 -7.62 22.14 2.26
C PHE A 195 -6.66 22.57 3.37
N ASN A 196 -6.92 22.11 4.58
CA ASN A 196 -6.05 22.34 5.73
C ASN A 196 -5.10 21.16 5.94
N ILE A 197 -5.58 19.92 5.83
CA ILE A 197 -4.76 18.73 6.11
C ILE A 197 -4.78 17.77 4.92
N VAL A 198 -3.59 17.41 4.43
CA VAL A 198 -3.36 16.30 3.49
C VAL A 198 -2.48 15.28 4.21
N CYS A 199 -2.98 14.06 4.45
CA CYS A 199 -2.23 13.07 5.25
C CYS A 199 -2.48 11.60 4.88
N ASN A 200 -3.31 11.34 3.87
CA ASN A 200 -3.51 9.99 3.34
C ASN A 200 -2.34 9.55 2.48
N HIS A 201 -2.20 8.24 2.37
CA HIS A 201 -1.10 7.62 1.65
C HIS A 201 -1.16 7.93 0.14
N MET A 202 0.00 8.24 -0.47
CA MET A 202 0.15 8.60 -1.89
C MET A 202 1.57 8.30 -2.35
N ARG A 203 1.80 8.29 -3.67
CA ARG A 203 3.15 8.48 -4.24
C ARG A 203 3.34 9.97 -4.46
N PHE A 204 4.30 10.57 -3.78
CA PHE A 204 4.39 12.03 -3.67
C PHE A 204 4.58 12.70 -5.02
N GLN A 205 3.86 13.81 -5.22
CA GLN A 205 4.05 14.72 -6.34
C GLN A 205 3.91 16.15 -5.81
N TYR A 206 5.04 16.78 -5.50
CA TYR A 206 5.09 18.06 -4.79
C TYR A 206 4.26 19.15 -5.48
N GLU A 207 4.38 19.23 -6.81
CA GLU A 207 3.68 20.24 -7.61
C GLU A 207 2.16 20.10 -7.55
N GLU A 208 1.63 18.89 -7.42
CA GLU A 208 0.19 18.66 -7.29
C GLU A 208 -0.30 18.88 -5.86
N VAL A 209 0.47 18.43 -4.87
CA VAL A 209 0.12 18.57 -3.45
C VAL A 209 0.09 20.04 -3.03
N ARG A 210 1.09 20.85 -3.42
CA ARG A 210 1.17 22.26 -3.00
C ARG A 210 0.00 23.11 -3.49
N LYS A 211 -0.68 22.68 -4.56
CA LYS A 211 -1.83 23.39 -5.14
C LYS A 211 -3.11 23.20 -4.32
N LEU A 212 -3.15 22.20 -3.43
CA LEU A 212 -4.27 21.92 -2.51
C LEU A 212 -4.19 22.71 -1.20
N LEU A 213 -3.04 23.30 -0.90
CA LEU A 213 -2.72 23.84 0.40
C LEU A 213 -2.43 25.34 0.33
N PRO A 214 -2.78 26.10 1.39
CA PRO A 214 -2.33 27.49 1.53
C PRO A 214 -0.79 27.59 1.56
N ALA A 215 -0.27 28.75 1.17
CA ALA A 215 1.18 29.00 1.11
C ALA A 215 1.92 28.86 2.45
N ASP A 216 1.21 28.96 3.57
CA ASP A 216 1.75 28.79 4.93
C ASP A 216 1.65 27.35 5.46
N ALA A 217 1.36 26.38 4.59
CA ALA A 217 1.28 24.97 4.99
C ALA A 217 2.64 24.40 5.40
N VAL A 218 2.66 23.70 6.53
CA VAL A 218 3.84 23.03 7.05
C VAL A 218 3.89 21.61 6.49
N PHE A 219 4.99 21.30 5.81
CA PHE A 219 5.25 19.98 5.22
C PHE A 219 6.10 19.14 6.16
N VAL A 220 5.60 17.97 6.53
CA VAL A 220 6.29 17.01 7.39
C VAL A 220 6.20 15.60 6.82
N THR A 221 7.20 14.79 7.12
CA THR A 221 7.22 13.36 6.78
C THR A 221 7.92 12.57 7.89
N VAL A 222 7.92 11.26 7.80
CA VAL A 222 8.63 10.38 8.74
C VAL A 222 9.41 9.33 7.95
N LEU A 223 10.65 9.08 8.36
CA LEU A 223 11.49 8.02 7.83
C LEU A 223 11.73 6.97 8.92
N ARG A 224 12.35 5.87 8.50
CA ARG A 224 12.75 4.76 9.36
C ARG A 224 14.06 4.21 8.80
N ASP A 225 14.86 3.59 9.66
CA ASP A 225 16.01 2.81 9.22
C ASP A 225 15.63 1.85 8.08
N PRO A 226 16.37 1.86 6.95
CA PRO A 226 16.01 1.12 5.74
C PRO A 226 16.00 -0.41 5.93
N ALA A 227 16.87 -0.97 6.77
CA ALA A 227 16.91 -2.42 6.98
C ALA A 227 15.71 -2.88 7.80
N TYR A 228 15.40 -2.18 8.89
CA TYR A 228 14.20 -2.47 9.69
C TYR A 228 12.90 -2.14 8.96
N LEU A 229 12.92 -1.12 8.08
CA LEU A 229 11.83 -0.83 7.17
C LEU A 229 11.60 -2.00 6.22
N PHE A 230 12.66 -2.49 5.57
CA PHE A 230 12.58 -3.59 4.62
C PHE A 230 12.07 -4.88 5.26
N GLU A 231 12.57 -5.25 6.45
CA GLU A 231 12.05 -6.38 7.23
C GLU A 231 10.54 -6.24 7.46
N SER A 232 10.10 -5.05 7.85
CA SER A 232 8.69 -4.79 8.15
C SER A 232 7.82 -4.83 6.90
N SER A 233 8.32 -4.29 5.79
CA SER A 233 7.67 -4.28 4.48
C SER A 233 7.54 -5.69 3.92
N PHE A 234 8.63 -6.45 3.88
CA PHE A 234 8.68 -7.81 3.35
C PHE A 234 7.68 -8.73 4.06
N HIS A 235 7.64 -8.67 5.39
CA HIS A 235 6.69 -9.48 6.16
C HIS A 235 5.24 -9.05 6.00
N TYR A 236 4.98 -7.75 5.88
CA TYR A 236 3.62 -7.21 5.81
C TYR A 236 3.02 -7.36 4.41
N PHE A 237 3.81 -7.11 3.36
CA PHE A 237 3.34 -7.10 1.98
C PHE A 237 3.66 -8.37 1.19
N GLY A 238 4.50 -9.28 1.68
CA GLY A 238 4.90 -10.49 0.92
C GLY A 238 3.72 -11.28 0.35
N GLY A 239 2.64 -11.46 1.13
CA GLY A 239 1.42 -12.11 0.63
C GLY A 239 0.74 -11.42 -0.57
N ALA A 240 1.03 -10.14 -0.81
CA ALA A 240 0.54 -9.33 -1.93
C ALA A 240 1.59 -9.08 -3.03
N ILE A 241 2.79 -9.64 -2.91
CA ILE A 241 3.90 -9.49 -3.87
C ILE A 241 4.26 -10.86 -4.44
N PRO A 242 3.79 -11.20 -5.66
CA PRO A 242 4.01 -12.53 -6.26
C PRO A 242 5.47 -12.98 -6.33
N LEU A 243 6.42 -12.03 -6.46
CA LEU A 243 7.86 -12.32 -6.45
C LEU A 243 8.30 -13.05 -5.16
N THR A 244 7.70 -12.75 -4.02
CA THR A 244 8.05 -13.37 -2.74
C THR A 244 7.48 -14.79 -2.57
N TRP A 245 6.54 -15.20 -3.42
CA TRP A 245 5.89 -16.52 -3.30
C TRP A 245 6.82 -17.64 -3.77
N LYS A 246 7.71 -17.33 -4.71
CA LYS A 246 8.74 -18.23 -5.23
C LYS A 246 9.92 -18.41 -4.26
N VAL A 247 10.04 -17.54 -3.25
CA VAL A 247 11.08 -17.65 -2.24
C VAL A 247 10.76 -18.85 -1.35
N LEU A 248 11.70 -19.80 -1.30
CA LEU A 248 11.57 -21.07 -0.59
C LEU A 248 12.13 -20.96 0.84
N GLY A 249 11.85 -21.98 1.65
CA GLY A 249 12.33 -22.07 3.04
C GLY A 249 11.47 -21.34 4.07
N ASP A 250 11.80 -21.58 5.34
CA ASP A 250 11.07 -21.02 6.49
C ASP A 250 11.39 -19.53 6.70
N ASP A 251 12.65 -19.14 6.51
CA ASP A 251 13.09 -17.74 6.54
C ASP A 251 13.22 -17.17 5.13
N LYS A 252 12.07 -16.79 4.57
CA LYS A 252 12.00 -16.17 3.24
C LYS A 252 12.75 -14.84 3.14
N LEU A 253 12.89 -14.11 4.24
CA LEU A 253 13.62 -12.84 4.21
C LEU A 253 15.12 -13.09 4.03
N ALA A 254 15.67 -14.01 4.82
CA ALA A 254 17.08 -14.40 4.71
C ALA A 254 17.39 -15.02 3.33
N GLU A 255 16.49 -15.86 2.80
CA GLU A 255 16.62 -16.43 1.46
C GLU A 255 16.65 -15.35 0.37
N PHE A 256 15.69 -14.41 0.42
CA PHE A 256 15.65 -13.29 -0.51
C PHE A 256 16.93 -12.44 -0.43
N LEU A 257 17.41 -12.14 0.78
CA LEU A 257 18.60 -11.31 0.97
C LEU A 257 19.92 -12.00 0.60
N ARG A 258 19.92 -13.32 0.36
CA ARG A 258 21.11 -14.02 -0.13
C ARG A 258 21.43 -13.66 -1.58
N ASP A 259 20.39 -13.56 -2.40
CA ASP A 259 20.49 -13.13 -3.81
C ASP A 259 19.22 -12.35 -4.22
N PRO A 260 19.12 -11.07 -3.84
CA PRO A 260 17.92 -10.27 -4.10
C PRO A 260 17.59 -10.16 -5.58
N TRP A 261 18.61 -10.05 -6.44
CA TRP A 261 18.45 -9.88 -7.88
C TRP A 261 17.88 -11.13 -8.57
N HIS A 262 18.05 -12.31 -7.98
CA HIS A 262 17.39 -13.53 -8.46
C HIS A 262 15.86 -13.47 -8.31
N TYR A 263 15.36 -12.82 -7.25
CA TYR A 263 13.94 -12.76 -6.92
C TYR A 263 13.27 -11.44 -7.33
N TYR A 264 14.04 -10.38 -7.49
CA TYR A 264 13.54 -9.04 -7.76
C TYR A 264 13.43 -8.74 -9.26
N ASP A 265 12.25 -8.30 -9.68
CA ASP A 265 12.02 -7.69 -10.99
C ASP A 265 11.29 -6.35 -10.76
N PRO A 266 11.87 -5.21 -11.17
CA PRO A 266 11.24 -3.89 -10.98
C PRO A 266 9.90 -3.75 -11.70
N LYS A 267 9.64 -4.56 -12.74
CA LYS A 267 8.36 -4.59 -13.47
C LYS A 267 7.33 -5.53 -12.81
N GLY A 268 7.73 -6.25 -11.77
CA GLY A 268 6.86 -7.16 -11.04
C GLY A 268 5.70 -6.44 -10.37
N PHE A 269 4.55 -7.11 -10.30
CA PHE A 269 3.39 -6.58 -9.58
C PHE A 269 3.74 -6.30 -8.11
N ASN A 270 3.50 -5.08 -7.66
CA ASN A 270 3.84 -4.61 -6.31
C ASN A 270 5.34 -4.67 -5.94
N ALA A 271 6.25 -4.74 -6.92
CA ALA A 271 7.69 -4.83 -6.67
C ALA A 271 8.27 -3.62 -5.91
N HIS A 272 7.65 -2.45 -5.99
CA HIS A 272 8.08 -1.24 -5.27
C HIS A 272 8.15 -1.42 -3.74
N TYR A 273 7.43 -2.37 -3.15
CA TYR A 273 7.53 -2.67 -1.71
C TYR A 273 8.81 -3.42 -1.32
N LEU A 274 9.55 -3.96 -2.30
CA LEU A 274 10.72 -4.80 -2.06
C LEU A 274 12.05 -4.05 -2.16
N GLN A 275 12.08 -2.78 -2.55
CA GLN A 275 13.35 -2.04 -2.66
C GLN A 275 13.14 -0.54 -2.56
N ASN A 276 13.94 0.15 -1.74
CA ASN A 276 14.00 1.61 -1.61
C ASN A 276 12.60 2.25 -1.47
N LEU A 277 11.79 1.74 -0.54
CA LEU A 277 10.38 2.09 -0.41
C LEU A 277 10.18 3.56 0.02
N LEU A 278 11.06 4.14 0.82
CA LEU A 278 10.94 5.56 1.20
C LEU A 278 11.16 6.46 -0.01
N PHE A 279 12.19 6.17 -0.81
CA PHE A 279 12.48 6.89 -2.05
C PHE A 279 11.30 6.80 -3.03
N PHE A 280 10.70 5.61 -3.15
CA PHE A 280 9.49 5.39 -3.94
C PHE A 280 8.30 6.21 -3.44
N ASP A 281 7.99 6.13 -2.14
CA ASP A 281 6.89 6.87 -1.50
C ASP A 281 7.06 8.37 -1.76
N LEU A 282 8.28 8.90 -1.64
CA LEU A 282 8.65 10.31 -1.88
C LEU A 282 8.63 10.73 -3.36
N GLY A 283 8.22 9.84 -4.27
CA GLY A 283 7.94 10.16 -5.67
C GLY A 283 9.12 9.93 -6.62
N TYR A 284 10.23 9.37 -6.15
CA TYR A 284 11.39 9.15 -6.98
C TYR A 284 11.41 7.73 -7.56
N ASP A 285 12.35 7.46 -8.46
CA ASP A 285 12.61 6.11 -8.97
C ASP A 285 13.44 5.33 -7.94
N ASN A 286 12.87 4.24 -7.44
CA ASN A 286 13.47 3.41 -6.40
C ASN A 286 14.48 2.38 -6.96
N ASN A 287 14.65 2.33 -8.28
CA ASN A 287 15.58 1.46 -8.99
C ASN A 287 16.77 2.21 -9.63
N MET A 288 16.85 3.53 -9.45
CA MET A 288 17.93 4.31 -10.03
C MET A 288 19.29 3.92 -9.43
N ASP A 289 20.36 4.13 -10.20
CA ASP A 289 21.73 3.90 -9.73
C ASP A 289 22.00 4.72 -8.46
N PRO A 290 22.31 4.08 -7.31
CA PRO A 290 22.65 4.79 -6.08
C PRO A 290 23.89 5.68 -6.19
N ASN A 291 24.76 5.46 -7.19
CA ASN A 291 25.93 6.29 -7.44
C ASN A 291 25.65 7.49 -8.35
N SER A 292 24.43 7.61 -8.87
CA SER A 292 24.04 8.76 -9.68
C SER A 292 24.10 10.05 -8.85
N PRO A 293 24.67 11.15 -9.39
CA PRO A 293 24.69 12.45 -8.70
C PRO A 293 23.28 13.02 -8.46
N LEU A 294 22.27 12.50 -9.17
CA LEU A 294 20.87 12.87 -8.97
C LEU A 294 20.35 12.46 -7.58
N VAL A 295 20.92 11.43 -6.95
CA VAL A 295 20.51 11.00 -5.60
C VAL A 295 20.69 12.14 -4.59
N ASP A 296 21.87 12.76 -4.57
CA ASP A 296 22.17 13.88 -3.66
C ASP A 296 21.38 15.14 -4.02
N GLN A 297 21.02 15.32 -5.29
CA GLN A 297 20.13 16.39 -5.71
C GLN A 297 18.71 16.17 -5.16
N TYR A 298 18.16 14.97 -5.30
CA TYR A 298 16.82 14.64 -4.80
C TYR A 298 16.74 14.67 -3.27
N ILE A 299 17.78 14.23 -2.56
CA ILE A 299 17.84 14.36 -1.09
C ILE A 299 17.78 15.82 -0.66
N ARG A 300 18.55 16.71 -1.31
CA ARG A 300 18.51 18.16 -1.03
C ARG A 300 17.17 18.80 -1.43
N GLU A 301 16.56 18.32 -2.50
CA GLU A 301 15.23 18.74 -2.92
C GLU A 301 14.16 18.38 -1.87
N ILE A 302 14.24 17.17 -1.28
CA ILE A 302 13.39 16.76 -0.15
C ILE A 302 13.64 17.70 1.05
N ASP A 303 14.90 17.95 1.41
CA ASP A 303 15.25 18.82 2.53
C ASP A 303 14.71 20.25 2.37
N GLY A 304 14.73 20.78 1.14
CA GLY A 304 14.15 22.08 0.82
C GLY A 304 12.60 22.12 0.83
N ARG A 305 11.93 20.96 0.76
CA ARG A 305 10.45 20.86 0.72
C ARG A 305 9.83 20.57 2.08
N PHE A 306 10.52 19.83 2.94
CA PHE A 306 9.99 19.39 4.23
C PHE A 306 10.55 20.23 5.37
N HIS A 307 9.66 20.84 6.15
CA HIS A 307 10.03 21.63 7.32
C HIS A 307 10.59 20.74 8.45
N LEU A 308 10.07 19.52 8.54
CA LEU A 308 10.55 18.48 9.46
C LEU A 308 10.44 17.10 8.82
N VAL A 309 11.57 16.39 8.80
CA VAL A 309 11.65 14.95 8.54
C VAL A 309 11.86 14.26 9.88
N MET A 310 10.84 13.55 10.34
CA MET A 310 10.85 12.78 11.58
C MET A 310 11.53 11.43 11.40
N LEU A 311 11.98 10.81 12.49
CA LEU A 311 12.60 9.48 12.49
C LEU A 311 11.85 8.57 13.45
N LEU A 312 11.47 7.37 12.99
CA LEU A 312 10.73 6.42 13.81
C LEU A 312 11.53 5.97 15.05
N GLU A 313 12.84 5.83 14.91
CA GLU A 313 13.76 5.42 15.97
C GLU A 313 13.77 6.41 17.13
N TYR A 314 13.45 7.68 16.85
CA TYR A 314 13.38 8.80 17.78
C TYR A 314 11.97 9.42 17.75
N PHE A 315 10.94 8.57 17.83
CA PHE A 315 9.55 8.99 17.59
C PHE A 315 9.07 10.03 18.61
N ASP A 316 9.46 9.91 19.87
CA ASP A 316 9.03 10.85 20.91
C ASP A 316 9.69 12.22 20.73
N GLU A 317 10.99 12.26 20.45
CA GLU A 317 11.72 13.48 20.07
C GLU A 317 11.12 14.11 18.80
N SER A 318 10.80 13.28 17.81
CA SER A 318 10.14 13.69 16.57
C SER A 318 8.80 14.38 16.83
N LEU A 319 7.99 13.84 17.74
CA LEU A 319 6.72 14.47 18.13
C LEU A 319 6.92 15.76 18.93
N VAL A 320 7.94 15.84 19.77
CA VAL A 320 8.27 17.09 20.48
C VAL A 320 8.69 18.19 19.49
N LEU A 321 9.52 17.87 18.50
CA LEU A 321 9.87 18.79 17.41
C LEU A 321 8.65 19.18 16.58
N LEU A 322 7.78 18.22 16.24
CA LEU A 322 6.54 18.49 15.51
C LEU A 322 5.62 19.45 16.30
N LYS A 323 5.48 19.21 17.61
CA LYS A 323 4.68 20.06 18.51
C LYS A 323 5.21 21.49 18.54
N ASP A 324 6.53 21.66 18.63
CA ASP A 324 7.18 22.98 18.63
C ASP A 324 7.00 23.69 17.28
N LEU A 325 7.28 22.98 16.17
CA LEU A 325 7.11 23.49 14.80
C LEU A 325 5.68 23.97 14.51
N LEU A 326 4.69 23.24 15.00
CA LEU A 326 3.27 23.54 14.76
C LEU A 326 2.65 24.45 15.82
N CYS A 327 3.39 24.85 16.86
CA CYS A 327 2.84 25.58 18.00
C CYS A 327 1.64 24.88 18.63
N TRP A 328 1.75 23.56 18.80
CA TRP A 328 0.70 22.72 19.38
C TRP A 328 0.87 22.52 20.87
N GLU A 329 -0.20 22.10 21.52
CA GLU A 329 -0.18 21.72 22.93
C GLU A 329 0.29 20.26 23.07
N LEU A 330 0.73 19.86 24.26
CA LEU A 330 1.17 18.49 24.51
C LEU A 330 0.02 17.50 24.29
N GLU A 331 -1.19 17.90 24.67
CA GLU A 331 -2.43 17.14 24.57
C GLU A 331 -2.77 16.79 23.12
N ASP A 332 -2.33 17.60 22.15
CA ASP A 332 -2.58 17.38 20.73
C ASP A 332 -1.73 16.23 20.17
N ILE A 333 -0.55 15.97 20.74
CA ILE A 333 0.40 14.94 20.27
C ILE A 333 0.39 13.64 21.10
N LEU A 334 -0.42 13.54 22.15
CA LEU A 334 -0.56 12.30 22.93
C LEU A 334 -0.99 11.15 22.03
N TYR A 335 -0.44 9.96 22.21
CA TYR A 335 -0.65 8.88 21.26
C TYR A 335 -0.63 7.50 21.90
N PHE A 336 -1.23 6.52 21.21
CA PHE A 336 -1.02 5.11 21.47
C PHE A 336 -0.28 4.48 20.28
N LYS A 337 0.59 3.51 20.55
CA LYS A 337 1.31 2.78 19.51
C LYS A 337 0.31 1.89 18.77
N LEU A 338 -0.13 2.30 17.58
CA LEU A 338 -1.10 1.55 16.76
C LEU A 338 -0.36 0.60 15.80
N ASN A 339 -1.03 -0.48 15.39
CA ASN A 339 -0.53 -1.46 14.42
C ASN A 339 0.79 -2.15 14.82
N THR A 340 1.01 -2.39 16.12
CA THR A 340 2.14 -3.18 16.62
C THR A 340 2.00 -4.66 16.23
N ARG A 341 3.10 -5.32 15.86
CA ARG A 341 3.11 -6.75 15.49
C ARG A 341 3.21 -7.66 16.73
N ASN A 342 2.51 -8.80 16.74
CA ASN A 342 2.67 -9.87 17.73
C ASN A 342 4.08 -10.49 17.60
N GLY A 343 4.78 -10.69 18.72
CA GLY A 343 6.19 -11.14 18.78
C GLY A 343 7.18 -10.00 19.07
N SER A 344 6.84 -9.14 20.03
CA SER A 344 7.48 -7.86 20.34
C SER A 344 9.03 -7.85 20.37
N THR A 345 9.56 -6.78 19.76
CA THR A 345 10.68 -5.93 20.20
C THR A 345 12.13 -6.24 19.83
N VAL A 346 12.48 -7.37 19.21
CA VAL A 346 13.81 -7.52 18.58
C VAL A 346 13.60 -7.83 17.11
N SER A 347 14.14 -6.98 16.24
CA SER A 347 14.26 -7.34 14.82
C SER A 347 14.95 -8.69 14.74
N LYS A 348 14.36 -9.65 14.01
CA LYS A 348 15.02 -10.95 13.78
C LYS A 348 16.23 -10.86 12.84
N LEU A 349 16.55 -9.65 12.36
CA LEU A 349 17.74 -9.43 11.57
C LEU A 349 18.97 -9.68 12.45
N THR A 350 19.75 -10.69 12.10
CA THR A 350 21.15 -10.77 12.51
C THR A 350 21.92 -9.58 11.91
N ASP A 351 23.09 -9.26 12.44
CA ASP A 351 23.94 -8.18 11.91
C ASP A 351 24.23 -8.36 10.41
N GLU A 352 24.44 -9.60 9.98
CA GLU A 352 24.64 -9.94 8.56
C GLU A 352 23.40 -9.60 7.71
N LEU A 353 22.20 -10.00 8.15
CA LEU A 353 20.97 -9.72 7.41
C LEU A 353 20.64 -8.22 7.43
N TYR A 354 20.95 -7.53 8.52
CA TYR A 354 20.83 -6.08 8.61
C TYR A 354 21.69 -5.41 7.54
N GLN A 355 22.98 -5.75 7.45
CA GLN A 355 23.88 -5.19 6.45
C GLN A 355 23.43 -5.49 5.02
N LYS A 356 23.01 -6.73 4.73
CA LYS A 356 22.45 -7.11 3.42
C LYS A 356 21.21 -6.30 3.08
N ALA A 357 20.30 -6.11 4.03
CA ALA A 357 19.10 -5.30 3.83
C ALA A 357 19.42 -3.81 3.62
N THR A 358 20.41 -3.26 4.34
CA THR A 358 20.87 -1.88 4.14
C THR A 358 21.47 -1.70 2.75
N VAL A 359 22.35 -2.61 2.31
CA VAL A 359 22.97 -2.56 0.96
C VAL A 359 21.92 -2.71 -0.13
N TRP A 360 20.95 -3.61 0.05
CA TRP A 360 19.84 -3.78 -0.88
C TRP A 360 18.99 -2.50 -1.06
N ASN A 361 18.86 -1.72 0.01
CA ASN A 361 18.09 -0.48 0.06
C ASN A 361 19.00 0.77 0.13
N LEU A 362 20.02 0.83 -0.72
CA LEU A 362 21.07 1.85 -0.62
C LEU A 362 20.59 3.29 -0.84
N LEU A 363 19.53 3.52 -1.65
CA LEU A 363 18.96 4.86 -1.82
C LEU A 363 18.30 5.33 -0.52
N ASP A 364 17.51 4.46 0.11
CA ASP A 364 16.90 4.75 1.41
C ASP A 364 17.96 4.90 2.51
N ALA A 365 19.07 4.17 2.44
CA ALA A 365 20.19 4.31 3.38
C ALA A 365 20.86 5.68 3.28
N LYS A 366 21.15 6.17 2.07
CA LYS A 366 21.68 7.52 1.86
C LYS A 366 20.70 8.59 2.33
N LEU A 367 19.41 8.43 2.00
CA LEU A 367 18.34 9.31 2.45
C LEU A 367 18.27 9.37 3.98
N TYR A 368 18.23 8.21 4.64
CA TYR A 368 18.13 8.12 6.10
C TYR A 368 19.37 8.71 6.78
N GLN A 369 20.57 8.45 6.27
CA GLN A 369 21.81 9.01 6.82
C GLN A 369 21.80 10.54 6.80
N TYR A 370 21.40 11.15 5.69
CA TYR A 370 21.28 12.61 5.57
C TYR A 370 20.29 13.17 6.60
N PHE A 371 19.08 12.60 6.67
CA PHE A 371 18.05 13.10 7.58
C PHE A 371 18.29 12.75 9.04
N ASN A 372 19.08 11.73 9.35
CA ASN A 372 19.56 11.46 10.71
C ASN A 372 20.45 12.61 11.20
N ALA A 373 21.40 13.06 10.38
CA ALA A 373 22.26 14.20 10.73
C ALA A 373 21.44 15.50 10.89
N THR A 374 20.56 15.82 9.94
CA THR A 374 19.75 17.05 10.04
C THR A 374 18.74 17.00 11.18
N PHE A 375 18.18 15.83 11.49
CA PHE A 375 17.33 15.63 12.66
C PHE A 375 18.05 15.97 13.96
N TRP A 376 19.25 15.42 14.17
CA TRP A 376 20.02 15.71 15.38
C TRP A 376 20.44 17.17 15.47
N HIS A 377 20.74 17.84 14.36
CA HIS A 377 20.92 19.30 14.36
C HIS A 377 19.67 20.06 14.84
N LYS A 378 18.46 19.61 14.47
CA LYS A 378 17.21 20.19 14.99
C LYS A 378 17.01 19.90 16.48
N VAL A 379 17.37 18.71 16.96
CA VAL A 379 17.35 18.38 18.40
C VAL A 379 18.31 19.26 19.20
N GLU A 380 19.53 19.48 18.69
CA GLU A 380 20.51 20.38 19.31
C GLU A 380 20.00 21.82 19.37
N ALA A 381 19.45 22.32 18.25
CA ALA A 381 18.88 23.67 18.19
C ALA A 381 17.68 23.87 19.12
N TYR A 382 16.88 22.81 19.33
CA TYR A 382 15.80 22.81 20.32
C TYR A 382 16.33 22.79 21.77
N GLY A 383 17.50 22.20 21.98
CA GLY A 383 18.21 22.09 23.25
C GLY A 383 18.00 20.73 23.94
N LYS A 384 19.09 19.99 24.18
CA LYS A 384 19.05 18.63 24.76
C LYS A 384 18.31 18.51 26.08
N ALA A 385 18.57 19.42 27.03
CA ALA A 385 17.95 19.39 28.34
C ALA A 385 16.43 19.65 28.24
N ARG A 386 16.02 20.58 27.38
CA ARG A 386 14.62 20.85 27.07
C ARG A 386 13.96 19.64 26.40
N MET A 387 14.63 19.02 25.43
CA MET A 387 14.17 17.82 24.73
C MET A 387 13.89 16.69 25.71
N ALA A 388 14.86 16.34 26.56
CA ALA A 388 14.72 15.28 27.54
C ALA A 388 13.53 15.52 28.49
N LYS A 389 13.35 16.76 28.95
CA LYS A 389 12.21 17.15 29.79
C LYS A 389 10.87 16.99 29.08
N ASP A 390 10.75 17.49 27.86
CA ASP A 390 9.49 17.45 27.10
C ASP A 390 9.13 16.03 26.66
N VAL A 391 10.13 15.20 26.32
CA VAL A 391 9.95 13.75 26.07
C VAL A 391 9.48 13.02 27.33
N ALA A 392 10.11 13.28 28.48
CA ALA A 392 9.68 12.68 29.75
C ALA A 392 8.22 13.02 30.07
N ARG A 393 7.82 14.28 29.86
CA ARG A 393 6.44 14.73 30.07
C ARG A 393 5.45 14.10 29.08
N LEU A 394 5.83 13.96 27.81
CA LEU A 394 5.04 13.25 26.81
C LEU A 394 4.80 11.79 27.21
N ASN A 395 5.85 11.11 27.68
CA ASN A 395 5.76 9.73 28.14
C ASN A 395 4.87 9.57 29.37
N GLU A 396 4.98 10.46 30.35
CA GLU A 396 4.12 10.49 31.53
C GLU A 396 2.63 10.63 31.16
N GLU A 397 2.28 11.62 30.32
CA GLU A 397 0.89 11.84 29.92
C GLU A 397 0.36 10.70 29.02
N ASN A 398 1.21 10.09 28.18
CA ASN A 398 0.85 8.90 27.42
C ASN A 398 0.52 7.71 28.35
N GLU A 399 1.35 7.43 29.36
CA GLU A 399 1.10 6.34 30.31
C GLU A 399 -0.17 6.58 31.14
N LYS A 400 -0.38 7.81 31.58
CA LYS A 400 -1.63 8.23 32.22
C LYS A 400 -2.83 7.97 31.32
N MET A 401 -2.78 8.37 30.05
CA MET A 401 -3.86 8.09 29.10
C MET A 401 -4.05 6.60 28.83
N LYS A 402 -2.98 5.79 28.76
CA LYS A 402 -3.09 4.33 28.64
C LYS A 402 -3.85 3.73 29.81
N SER A 403 -3.53 4.13 31.05
CA SER A 403 -4.19 3.63 32.27
C SER A 403 -5.70 3.94 32.31
N ILE A 404 -6.09 5.08 31.74
CA ILE A 404 -7.47 5.54 31.65
C ILE A 404 -8.22 4.80 30.54
N CYS A 405 -7.61 4.63 29.37
CA CYS A 405 -8.30 4.22 28.15
C CYS A 405 -8.26 2.72 27.86
N ILE A 406 -7.15 2.04 28.18
CA ILE A 406 -6.84 0.70 27.66
C ILE A 406 -7.19 -0.36 28.73
N ASP A 407 -8.01 -1.33 28.34
CA ASP A 407 -8.30 -2.49 29.17
C ASP A 407 -7.06 -3.38 29.29
N GLY A 408 -6.67 -3.69 30.53
CA GLY A 408 -5.43 -4.43 30.82
C GLY A 408 -4.12 -3.69 30.49
N GLY A 409 -4.17 -2.43 30.04
CA GLY A 409 -2.99 -1.57 29.80
C GLY A 409 -2.05 -2.01 28.68
N ARG A 410 -2.40 -3.04 27.88
CA ARG A 410 -1.51 -3.64 26.88
C ARG A 410 -2.23 -3.96 25.57
N PRO A 411 -1.51 -4.05 24.45
CA PRO A 411 -2.10 -4.54 23.20
C PRO A 411 -2.44 -6.03 23.32
N VAL A 412 -3.45 -6.46 22.56
CA VAL A 412 -3.95 -7.83 22.50
C VAL A 412 -4.00 -8.34 21.06
N ASP A 413 -4.00 -9.65 20.91
CA ASP A 413 -4.16 -10.29 19.60
C ASP A 413 -5.47 -9.90 18.93
N ALA A 414 -5.46 -9.90 17.59
CA ALA A 414 -6.61 -9.51 16.77
C ALA A 414 -7.90 -10.27 17.13
N ASN A 415 -7.79 -11.54 17.49
CA ASN A 415 -8.93 -12.38 17.89
C ASN A 415 -9.44 -12.09 19.32
N SER A 416 -8.65 -11.40 20.14
CA SER A 416 -8.99 -11.03 21.52
C SER A 416 -9.56 -9.61 21.63
N ILE A 417 -9.71 -8.90 20.50
CA ILE A 417 -10.35 -7.58 20.44
C ILE A 417 -11.86 -7.75 20.48
N GLN A 418 -12.48 -7.18 21.52
CA GLN A 418 -13.91 -7.33 21.82
C GLN A 418 -14.81 -6.57 20.85
N GLU A 419 -14.39 -5.38 20.41
CA GLU A 419 -15.17 -4.54 19.51
C GLU A 419 -14.66 -4.64 18.06
N SER A 420 -15.54 -5.02 17.13
CA SER A 420 -15.20 -5.09 15.70
C SER A 420 -14.74 -3.76 15.12
N ALA A 421 -15.25 -2.63 15.65
CA ALA A 421 -14.85 -1.28 15.28
C ALA A 421 -13.41 -0.92 15.71
N MET A 422 -12.79 -1.70 16.60
CA MET A 422 -11.42 -1.52 17.07
C MET A 422 -10.44 -2.51 16.44
N GLN A 423 -10.89 -3.37 15.52
CA GLN A 423 -10.00 -4.34 14.90
C GLN A 423 -9.13 -3.69 13.82
N PRO A 424 -7.78 -3.79 13.95
CA PRO A 424 -6.88 -3.29 12.93
C PRO A 424 -6.93 -4.19 11.69
N TRP A 425 -6.63 -3.60 10.55
CA TRP A 425 -6.50 -4.32 9.29
C TRP A 425 -5.37 -5.35 9.36
N GLN A 426 -5.64 -6.57 8.89
CA GLN A 426 -4.67 -7.66 8.91
C GLN A 426 -4.06 -7.89 7.51
N PRO A 427 -2.77 -8.21 7.41
CA PRO A 427 -2.15 -8.71 6.18
C PRO A 427 -2.83 -9.96 5.64
N LEU A 428 -2.67 -10.22 4.33
CA LEU A 428 -3.17 -11.44 3.71
C LEU A 428 -2.49 -12.68 4.30
N GLY A 429 -3.29 -13.69 4.68
CA GLY A 429 -2.81 -14.95 5.24
C GLY A 429 -2.17 -14.87 6.64
N LYS A 430 -2.11 -13.70 7.29
CA LYS A 430 -1.48 -13.54 8.62
C LYS A 430 -2.27 -12.60 9.53
N LYS A 431 -2.59 -13.06 10.74
CA LYS A 431 -3.18 -12.23 11.82
C LYS A 431 -2.12 -11.81 12.84
N CYS A 432 -1.18 -10.97 12.40
CA CYS A 432 -0.03 -10.60 13.23
C CYS A 432 -0.11 -9.20 13.81
N ILE A 433 -1.14 -8.40 13.49
CA ILE A 433 -1.26 -7.02 13.99
C ILE A 433 -2.12 -7.01 15.26
N LEU A 434 -1.53 -6.56 16.35
CA LEU A 434 -2.18 -6.35 17.63
C LEU A 434 -3.06 -5.10 17.61
N GLY A 435 -4.10 -5.11 18.44
CA GLY A 435 -4.93 -3.94 18.72
C GLY A 435 -5.14 -3.77 20.22
N TYR A 436 -6.13 -2.98 20.61
CA TYR A 436 -6.40 -2.68 22.02
C TYR A 436 -7.88 -2.86 22.32
N ASN A 437 -8.18 -3.25 23.56
CA ASN A 437 -9.52 -3.20 24.10
C ASN A 437 -9.73 -1.87 24.84
N LEU A 438 -10.86 -1.22 24.58
CA LEU A 438 -11.27 -0.02 25.30
C LEU A 438 -11.77 -0.42 26.70
N LYS A 439 -11.34 0.30 27.74
CA LYS A 439 -11.78 0.05 29.12
C LYS A 439 -13.29 0.27 29.25
N LYS A 440 -13.99 -0.63 29.94
CA LYS A 440 -15.47 -0.59 30.08
C LYS A 440 -15.97 0.63 30.86
N LYS A 441 -15.25 1.03 31.91
CA LYS A 441 -15.60 2.17 32.77
C LYS A 441 -14.60 3.30 32.58
N ILE A 442 -14.94 4.26 31.71
CA ILE A 442 -14.17 5.48 31.46
C ILE A 442 -15.00 6.69 31.87
N HIS A 443 -14.39 7.61 32.62
CA HIS A 443 -15.00 8.87 33.01
C HIS A 443 -15.48 9.66 31.78
N LYS A 444 -16.66 10.30 31.86
CA LYS A 444 -17.31 10.98 30.73
C LYS A 444 -16.37 11.93 29.97
N LYS A 445 -15.53 12.67 30.70
CA LYS A 445 -14.54 13.60 30.14
C LYS A 445 -13.55 12.97 29.14
N HIS A 446 -13.18 11.71 29.34
CA HIS A 446 -12.13 11.02 28.55
C HIS A 446 -12.68 10.06 27.51
N ARG A 447 -13.96 9.68 27.61
CA ARG A 447 -14.56 8.62 26.78
C ARG A 447 -14.39 8.85 25.27
N LYS A 448 -14.65 10.07 24.79
CA LYS A 448 -14.53 10.42 23.36
C LYS A 448 -13.08 10.39 22.90
N LEU A 449 -12.15 10.93 23.69
CA LEU A 449 -10.73 10.96 23.37
C LEU A 449 -10.13 9.54 23.35
N CYS A 450 -10.40 8.73 24.38
CA CYS A 450 -9.96 7.34 24.44
C CYS A 450 -10.42 6.52 23.24
N ARG A 451 -11.69 6.67 22.84
CA ARG A 451 -12.24 6.02 21.65
C ARG A 451 -11.39 6.38 20.42
N LYS A 452 -11.26 7.68 20.15
CA LYS A 452 -10.53 8.20 18.98
C LYS A 452 -9.06 7.77 18.94
N MET A 453 -8.37 7.77 20.08
CA MET A 453 -6.97 7.35 20.18
C MET A 453 -6.77 5.87 19.86
N LEU A 454 -7.79 5.03 20.07
CA LEU A 454 -7.73 3.59 19.81
C LEU A 454 -8.33 3.21 18.45
N THR A 455 -9.13 4.09 17.82
CA THR A 455 -9.73 3.83 16.51
C THR A 455 -8.63 3.63 15.44
N PRO A 456 -8.57 2.45 14.78
CA PRO A 456 -7.62 2.23 13.71
C PRO A 456 -7.94 3.09 12.47
N GLU A 457 -6.92 3.33 11.65
CA GLU A 457 -6.95 4.27 10.53
C GLU A 457 -8.16 4.12 9.59
N ILE A 458 -8.48 2.89 9.17
CA ILE A 458 -9.55 2.62 8.21
C ILE A 458 -10.92 3.01 8.80
N GLN A 459 -11.16 2.65 10.06
CA GLN A 459 -12.39 3.00 10.77
C GLN A 459 -12.47 4.50 11.01
N TYR A 460 -11.35 5.16 11.37
CA TYR A 460 -11.35 6.59 11.59
C TYR A 460 -11.60 7.38 10.29
N LEU A 461 -11.05 6.95 9.16
CA LEU A 461 -11.38 7.53 7.85
C LEU A 461 -12.88 7.45 7.56
N MET A 462 -13.54 6.34 7.89
CA MET A 462 -14.99 6.21 7.73
C MET A 462 -15.75 7.17 8.65
N ASP A 463 -15.33 7.32 9.91
CA ASP A 463 -15.92 8.27 10.87
C ASP A 463 -15.80 9.72 10.38
N LEU A 464 -14.76 10.03 9.60
CA LEU A 464 -14.55 11.33 8.95
C LEU A 464 -15.24 11.48 7.58
N GLY A 465 -16.08 10.51 7.19
CA GLY A 465 -16.93 10.60 5.99
C GLY A 465 -16.26 10.15 4.69
N VAL A 466 -15.15 9.42 4.76
CA VAL A 466 -14.51 8.83 3.57
C VAL A 466 -15.28 7.59 3.12
N ASN A 467 -15.66 7.56 1.84
CA ASN A 467 -16.28 6.37 1.24
C ASN A 467 -15.18 5.36 0.89
N LEU A 468 -15.15 4.23 1.59
CA LEU A 468 -14.16 3.16 1.40
C LEU A 468 -14.73 1.93 0.67
N TRP A 469 -15.67 2.12 -0.27
CA TRP A 469 -16.35 1.00 -0.93
C TRP A 469 -15.39 0.01 -1.61
N ILE A 470 -14.29 0.47 -2.22
CA ILE A 470 -13.28 -0.40 -2.84
C ILE A 470 -12.57 -1.22 -1.76
N THR A 471 -12.13 -0.58 -0.68
CA THR A 471 -11.49 -1.26 0.46
C THR A 471 -12.44 -2.28 1.11
N LYS A 472 -13.73 -1.96 1.24
CA LYS A 472 -14.77 -2.86 1.77
C LYS A 472 -15.03 -4.03 0.83
N LEU A 473 -15.12 -3.80 -0.48
CA LEU A 473 -15.28 -4.85 -1.48
C LEU A 473 -14.12 -5.84 -1.41
N TRP A 474 -12.88 -5.34 -1.36
CA TRP A 474 -11.70 -6.20 -1.19
C TRP A 474 -11.71 -6.97 0.13
N SER A 475 -12.17 -6.35 1.23
CA SER A 475 -12.33 -7.04 2.52
C SER A 475 -13.37 -8.18 2.42
N TRP A 476 -14.49 -7.95 1.72
CA TRP A 476 -15.52 -8.95 1.50
C TRP A 476 -15.03 -10.10 0.60
N VAL A 477 -14.36 -9.78 -0.50
CA VAL A 477 -13.77 -10.78 -1.41
C VAL A 477 -12.80 -11.70 -0.67
N ARG A 478 -11.93 -11.15 0.20
CA ARG A 478 -11.02 -11.96 1.04
C ARG A 478 -11.78 -12.94 1.93
N LYS A 479 -12.81 -12.45 2.64
CA LYS A 479 -13.65 -13.28 3.51
C LYS A 479 -14.34 -14.39 2.73
N PHE A 480 -14.84 -14.07 1.53
CA PHE A 480 -15.50 -15.04 0.65
C PHE A 480 -14.53 -16.13 0.17
N LEU A 481 -13.32 -15.75 -0.24
CA LEU A 481 -12.29 -16.67 -0.71
C LEU A 481 -11.59 -17.47 0.41
N LYS A 482 -11.96 -17.26 1.68
CA LYS A 482 -11.28 -17.83 2.87
C LYS A 482 -9.76 -17.61 2.85
N TRP A 483 -9.33 -16.46 2.33
CA TRP A 483 -7.92 -16.05 2.25
C TRP A 483 -7.42 -15.36 3.51
#